data_AF-A0A0E4G9H0-F1
#
_entry.id   AF-A0A0E4G9H0-F1
#
_cell.length_a   1.000
_cell.length_b   1.000
_cell.length_c   1.000
_cell.angle_alpha   90.00
_cell.angle_beta   90.00
_cell.angle_gamma   90.00
#
_symmetry.space_group_name_H-M   'P 1'
#
loop_
_entity.id
_entity.type
_entity.pdbx_description
1 polymer ?
#
loop_
_entity_poly.entity_id
_entity_poly.type
_entity_poly.pdbx_seq_one_letter_code
_entity_poly.pdbx_strand_id
1 'polypeptide(L)'
;MELSMQEVEQITDYAFAVADNPRFPKEKTKWTFLLTGSAINKNTKRRLREYENEFGLYVREDNVTVWVKDWGQIINEAYARHKYLEDSLKLAATDNSEGLGFLIEKHSQLIPNVVRKSAAARE
;
A
#
# COMPACT_ATOMS: atom_id res chain seq x y z
N MET A 1 7.96 10.61 16.72
CA MET A 1 8.53 11.76 15.99
C MET A 1 7.44 12.32 15.12
N GLU A 2 7.10 13.58 15.32
CA GLU A 2 6.02 14.25 14.58
C GLU A 2 6.57 14.80 13.26
N LEU A 3 5.93 14.44 12.16
CA LEU A 3 6.30 14.86 10.82
C LEU A 3 5.93 16.32 10.58
N SER A 4 6.94 17.15 10.35
CA SER A 4 6.82 18.57 10.03
C SER A 4 7.18 18.86 8.57
N MET A 5 6.99 20.11 8.11
CA MET A 5 7.39 20.50 6.74
C MET A 5 8.90 20.36 6.50
N GLN A 6 9.73 20.43 7.55
CA GLN A 6 11.17 20.28 7.41
C GLN A 6 11.55 18.88 6.91
N GLU A 7 10.92 17.84 7.44
CA GLU A 7 11.19 16.46 7.00
C GLU A 7 10.60 16.19 5.61
N VAL A 8 9.47 16.84 5.28
CA VAL A 8 8.86 16.79 3.95
C VAL A 8 9.78 17.44 2.90
N GLU A 9 10.36 18.59 3.21
CA GLU A 9 11.35 19.24 2.34
C GLU A 9 12.61 18.36 2.20
N GLN A 10 13.14 17.82 3.30
CA GLN A 10 14.31 16.94 3.24
C GLN A 10 14.10 15.71 2.35
N ILE A 11 12.97 14.99 2.48
CA ILE A 11 12.72 13.83 1.62
C ILE A 11 12.56 14.23 0.15
N THR A 12 12.02 15.42 -0.11
CA THR A 12 11.85 15.95 -1.46
C THR A 12 13.20 16.28 -2.08
N ASP A 13 14.11 16.90 -1.34
CA ASP A 13 15.47 17.16 -1.79
C ASP A 13 16.22 15.87 -2.12
N TYR A 14 16.09 14.84 -1.26
CA TYR A 14 16.66 13.52 -1.54
C TYR A 14 16.02 12.86 -2.75
N ALA A 15 14.70 12.99 -2.91
CA ALA A 15 13.98 12.43 -4.04
C ALA A 15 14.48 13.02 -5.36
N PHE A 16 14.63 14.34 -5.43
CA PHE A 16 15.17 15.02 -6.61
C PHE A 16 16.65 14.70 -6.85
N ALA A 17 17.48 14.67 -5.81
CA ALA A 17 18.89 14.30 -5.94
C ALA A 17 19.07 12.88 -6.51
N VAL A 18 18.18 11.94 -6.16
CA VAL A 18 18.18 10.58 -6.72
C VAL A 18 17.59 10.57 -8.14
N ALA A 19 16.53 11.33 -8.39
CA ALA A 19 15.90 11.46 -9.71
C ALA A 19 16.86 11.99 -10.78
N ASP A 20 17.67 12.98 -10.40
CA ASP A 20 18.59 13.67 -11.29
C ASP A 20 19.93 12.97 -11.45
N ASN A 21 20.17 11.92 -10.67
CA ASN A 21 21.42 11.20 -10.77
C ASN A 21 21.53 10.50 -12.14
N PRO A 22 22.55 10.84 -12.97
CA PRO A 22 22.68 10.34 -14.35
C PRO A 22 22.96 8.84 -14.43
N ARG A 23 23.22 8.17 -13.30
CA ARG A 23 23.38 6.70 -13.24
C ARG A 23 22.07 5.95 -13.44
N PHE A 24 20.92 6.59 -13.23
CA PHE A 24 19.62 5.96 -13.39
C PHE A 24 18.95 6.43 -14.69
N PRO A 25 18.55 5.51 -15.59
CA PRO A 25 17.83 5.88 -16.79
C PRO A 25 16.44 6.43 -16.41
N LYS A 26 16.23 7.73 -16.62
CA LYS A 26 15.01 8.46 -16.23
C LYS A 26 13.74 7.89 -16.87
N GLU A 27 13.84 7.33 -18.08
CA GLU A 27 12.71 6.75 -18.82
C GLU A 27 12.28 5.36 -18.33
N LYS A 28 13.16 4.64 -17.62
CA LYS A 28 12.90 3.26 -17.18
C LYS A 28 12.79 3.10 -15.67
N THR A 29 13.05 4.16 -14.93
CA THR A 29 13.15 4.10 -13.48
C THR A 29 12.09 5.00 -12.87
N LYS A 30 11.17 4.38 -12.12
CA LYS A 30 10.17 5.08 -11.32
C LYS A 30 10.54 4.96 -9.86
N TRP A 31 10.75 6.08 -9.20
CA TRP A 31 11.07 6.12 -7.78
C TRP A 31 9.83 6.45 -6.96
N THR A 32 9.66 5.73 -5.87
CA THR A 32 8.61 6.01 -4.89
C THR A 32 9.26 6.19 -3.54
N PHE A 33 9.26 7.42 -3.05
CA PHE A 33 9.74 7.78 -1.72
C PHE A 33 8.55 7.80 -0.77
N LEU A 34 8.74 7.24 0.41
CA LEU A 34 7.70 7.19 1.45
C LEU A 34 8.28 7.73 2.75
N LEU A 35 7.75 8.86 3.20
CA LEU A 35 8.00 9.43 4.51
C LEU A 35 6.95 8.91 5.48
N THR A 36 7.41 8.25 6.54
CA THR A 36 6.56 7.67 7.59
C THR A 36 6.94 8.15 8.97
N GLY A 37 5.95 8.41 9.82
CA GLY A 37 6.17 8.86 11.19
C GLY A 37 4.99 8.54 12.09
N SER A 38 5.10 8.90 13.37
CA SER A 38 4.06 8.59 14.36
C SER A 38 2.80 9.45 14.16
N ALA A 39 2.98 10.70 13.75
CA ALA A 39 1.91 11.64 13.46
C ALA A 39 2.41 12.70 12.48
N ILE A 40 1.50 13.35 11.78
CA ILE A 40 1.80 14.51 10.91
C ILE A 40 1.23 15.76 11.56
N ASN A 41 2.03 16.82 11.64
CA ASN A 41 1.62 18.11 12.19
C ASN A 41 0.39 18.65 11.45
N LYS A 42 -0.52 19.35 12.15
CA LYS A 42 -1.74 19.93 11.55
C LYS A 42 -1.45 20.87 10.39
N ASN A 43 -0.39 21.67 10.45
CA ASN A 43 0.00 22.58 9.38
C ASN A 43 0.45 21.80 8.13
N THR A 44 1.31 20.80 8.32
CA THR A 44 1.78 19.89 7.27
C THR A 44 0.62 19.10 6.67
N LYS A 45 -0.32 18.58 7.48
CA LYS A 45 -1.54 17.93 6.99
C LYS A 45 -2.42 18.83 6.14
N ARG A 46 -2.46 20.15 6.40
CA ARG A 46 -3.21 21.10 5.56
C ARG A 46 -2.54 21.27 4.20
N ARG A 47 -1.24 21.51 4.18
CA ARG A 47 -0.44 21.58 2.94
C ARG A 47 -0.55 20.30 2.12
N LEU A 48 -0.41 19.12 2.73
CA LEU A 48 -0.52 17.83 2.02
C LEU A 48 -1.89 17.59 1.39
N ARG A 49 -2.96 18.22 1.89
CA ARG A 49 -4.30 18.13 1.27
C ARG A 49 -4.45 19.03 0.05
N GLU A 50 -3.64 20.07 -0.07
CA GLU A 50 -3.68 20.99 -1.22
C GLU A 50 -3.06 20.35 -2.47
N TYR A 51 -2.16 19.38 -2.29
CA TYR A 51 -1.53 18.63 -3.38
C TYR A 51 -2.43 17.46 -3.80
N GLU A 52 -2.97 17.54 -5.03
CA GLU A 52 -3.66 16.49 -5.79
C GLU A 52 -4.61 15.54 -5.04
N ASN A 53 -5.57 16.01 -4.23
CA ASN A 53 -6.78 15.29 -3.78
C ASN A 53 -6.64 13.85 -3.21
N GLU A 54 -5.43 13.31 -3.10
CA GLU A 54 -5.06 11.95 -2.77
C GLU A 54 -4.22 12.07 -1.51
N PHE A 55 -4.83 11.66 -0.39
CA PHE A 55 -4.35 12.04 0.92
C PHE A 55 -2.93 11.48 1.16
N GLY A 56 -1.96 12.39 1.30
CA GLY A 56 -0.56 12.04 1.55
C GLY A 56 0.31 11.94 0.30
N LEU A 57 -0.19 12.28 -0.89
CA LEU A 57 0.67 12.52 -2.05
C LEU A 57 1.23 13.95 -1.95
N TYR A 58 2.56 14.10 -1.94
CA TYR A 58 3.19 15.42 -1.86
C TYR A 58 3.75 15.86 -3.21
N VAL A 59 4.48 14.98 -3.89
CA VAL A 59 5.05 15.25 -5.23
C VAL A 59 4.74 14.08 -6.14
N ARG A 60 4.28 14.37 -7.34
CA ARG A 60 4.12 13.42 -8.44
C ARG A 60 4.70 14.05 -9.71
N GLU A 61 5.87 13.57 -10.10
CA GLU A 61 6.52 13.84 -11.38
C GLU A 61 6.63 12.54 -12.20
N ASP A 62 7.02 12.64 -13.46
CA ASP A 62 7.03 11.51 -14.42
C ASP A 62 7.82 10.29 -13.94
N ASN A 63 8.92 10.52 -13.21
CA ASN A 63 9.82 9.48 -12.72
C ASN A 63 9.95 9.41 -11.19
N VAL A 64 9.32 10.33 -10.45
CA VAL A 64 9.41 10.39 -8.98
C VAL A 64 8.07 10.66 -8.34
N THR A 65 7.76 9.88 -7.31
CA THR A 65 6.59 10.08 -6.46
C THR A 65 7.00 10.11 -5.00
N VAL A 66 6.56 11.13 -4.26
CA VAL A 66 6.81 11.27 -2.82
C VAL A 66 5.51 11.19 -2.06
N TRP A 67 5.45 10.24 -1.14
CA TRP A 67 4.32 9.98 -0.24
C TRP A 67 4.69 10.37 1.19
N VAL A 68 3.74 10.96 1.89
CA VAL A 68 3.83 11.30 3.31
C VAL A 68 2.62 10.70 4.02
N LYS A 69 2.84 9.67 4.82
CA LYS A 69 1.77 8.95 5.52
C LYS A 69 2.16 8.67 6.97
N ASP A 70 1.18 8.65 7.87
CA ASP A 70 1.41 8.14 9.22
C ASP A 70 1.27 6.61 9.27
N TRP A 71 1.89 5.98 10.28
CA TRP A 71 1.83 4.51 10.44
C TRP A 71 0.40 4.01 10.58
N GLY A 72 -0.48 4.77 11.23
CA GLY A 72 -1.88 4.43 11.38
C GLY A 72 -2.57 4.32 10.02
N GLN A 73 -2.35 5.29 9.13
CA GLN A 73 -2.87 5.29 7.76
C GLN A 73 -2.37 4.08 6.96
N ILE A 74 -1.06 3.81 6.97
CA ILE A 74 -0.48 2.69 6.22
C ILE A 74 -1.07 1.35 6.67
N ILE A 75 -1.14 1.14 7.99
CA ILE A 75 -1.67 -0.09 8.57
C ILE A 75 -3.16 -0.22 8.27
N ASN A 76 -3.94 0.86 8.43
CA ASN A 76 -5.38 0.85 8.13
C ASN A 76 -5.66 0.58 6.66
N GLU A 77 -4.89 1.17 5.74
CA GLU A 77 -4.99 0.88 4.30
C GLU A 77 -4.65 -0.59 4.00
N ALA A 78 -3.62 -1.14 4.65
CA ALA A 78 -3.27 -2.55 4.49
C ALA A 78 -4.39 -3.47 4.99
N TYR A 79 -4.97 -3.17 6.16
CA TYR A 79 -6.12 -3.90 6.68
C TYR A 79 -7.34 -3.80 5.76
N ALA A 80 -7.64 -2.62 5.25
CA ALA A 80 -8.76 -2.41 4.32
C ALA A 80 -8.57 -3.22 3.03
N ARG A 81 -7.37 -3.20 2.44
CA ARG A 81 -7.03 -4.01 1.25
C ARG A 81 -7.11 -5.50 1.54
N HIS A 82 -6.59 -5.94 2.68
CA HIS A 82 -6.66 -7.33 3.10
C HIS A 82 -8.11 -7.79 3.27
N LYS A 83 -8.93 -7.00 3.97
CA LYS A 83 -10.34 -7.31 4.17
C LYS A 83 -11.12 -7.34 2.86
N TYR A 84 -10.87 -6.39 1.96
CA TYR A 84 -11.48 -6.39 0.63
C TYR A 84 -11.12 -7.66 -0.17
N LEU A 85 -9.86 -8.08 -0.12
CA LEU A 85 -9.42 -9.32 -0.76
C LEU A 85 -10.08 -10.55 -0.12
N GLU A 86 -10.15 -10.59 1.21
CA GLU A 86 -10.82 -11.65 1.96
C GLU A 86 -12.30 -11.76 1.60
N ASP A 87 -13.02 -10.64 1.56
CA ASP A 87 -14.43 -10.57 1.20
C ASP A 87 -14.65 -10.99 -0.26
N SER A 88 -13.77 -10.56 -1.17
CA SER A 88 -13.80 -10.95 -2.59
C SER A 88 -13.55 -12.45 -2.78
N LEU A 89 -12.61 -13.03 -2.03
CA LEU A 89 -12.32 -14.46 -2.06
C LEU A 89 -13.48 -15.28 -1.46
N LYS A 90 -14.10 -14.81 -0.38
CA LYS A 90 -15.29 -15.45 0.21
C LYS A 90 -16.47 -15.46 -0.77
N LEU A 91 -16.67 -14.37 -1.50
CA LEU A 91 -17.70 -14.29 -2.54
C LEU A 91 -17.41 -15.31 -3.64
N ALA A 92 -16.19 -15.31 -4.19
CA ALA A 92 -15.79 -16.25 -5.24
C ALA A 92 -15.86 -17.73 -4.80
N ALA A 93 -15.53 -18.02 -3.53
CA ALA A 93 -15.65 -19.33 -2.90
C ALA A 93 -17.11 -19.79 -2.75
N THR A 94 -18.03 -18.86 -2.51
CA THR A 94 -19.45 -19.16 -2.37
C THR A 94 -20.10 -19.41 -3.74
N ASP A 95 -19.63 -18.72 -4.79
CA ASP A 95 -20.17 -18.83 -6.15
C ASP A 95 -19.55 -19.97 -6.98
N ASN A 96 -18.38 -20.52 -6.61
CA ASN A 96 -17.67 -21.51 -7.41
C ASN A 96 -17.06 -22.66 -6.57
N SER A 97 -17.89 -23.65 -6.24
CA SER A 97 -17.51 -24.85 -5.47
C SER A 97 -16.46 -25.73 -6.17
N GLU A 98 -16.45 -25.79 -7.51
CA GLU A 98 -15.43 -26.52 -8.29
C GLU A 98 -14.05 -25.85 -8.23
N GLY A 99 -14.00 -24.51 -8.30
CA GLY A 99 -12.74 -23.75 -8.24
C GLY A 99 -12.02 -23.85 -6.89
N LEU A 100 -12.78 -23.97 -5.79
CA LEU A 100 -12.23 -24.22 -4.45
C LEU A 100 -11.52 -25.57 -4.36
N GLY A 101 -12.08 -26.62 -4.96
CA GLY A 101 -11.47 -27.94 -4.99
C GLY A 101 -10.07 -27.92 -5.63
N PHE A 102 -9.97 -27.23 -6.77
CA PHE A 102 -8.71 -27.10 -7.52
C PHE A 102 -7.65 -26.27 -6.78
N LEU A 103 -8.04 -25.19 -6.10
CA LEU A 103 -7.13 -24.36 -5.30
C LEU A 103 -6.62 -25.08 -4.05
N ILE A 104 -7.47 -25.87 -3.38
CA ILE A 104 -7.10 -26.70 -2.22
C ILE A 104 -6.14 -27.81 -2.65
N GLU A 105 -6.38 -28.46 -3.78
CA GLU A 105 -5.53 -29.52 -4.32
C GLU A 105 -4.13 -28.99 -4.69
N LYS A 106 -4.06 -27.85 -5.37
CA LYS A 106 -2.79 -27.34 -5.94
C LYS A 106 -1.96 -26.47 -5.00
N HIS A 107 -2.60 -25.74 -4.07
CA HIS A 107 -1.94 -24.80 -3.17
C HIS A 107 -2.19 -25.08 -1.68
N SER A 108 -2.32 -26.37 -1.34
CA SER A 108 -2.59 -26.85 0.02
C SER A 108 -1.64 -26.28 1.08
N GLN A 109 -0.39 -25.98 0.75
CA GLN A 109 0.64 -25.49 1.68
C GLN A 109 0.43 -24.03 2.15
N LEU A 110 -0.33 -23.22 1.41
CA LEU A 110 -0.48 -21.78 1.66
C LEU A 110 -1.85 -21.41 2.25
N ILE A 111 -2.78 -22.36 2.35
CA ILE A 111 -4.13 -22.13 2.84
C ILE A 111 -4.20 -22.42 4.35
N PRO A 112 -4.62 -21.45 5.19
CA PRO A 112 -4.78 -21.67 6.63
C PRO A 112 -5.76 -22.83 6.92
N ASN A 113 -5.40 -23.69 7.89
CA ASN A 113 -6.14 -24.92 8.24
C ASN A 113 -7.63 -24.71 8.59
N VAL A 114 -8.05 -23.48 8.87
CA VAL A 114 -9.45 -23.11 9.18
C VAL A 114 -10.39 -23.33 7.99
N VAL A 115 -9.92 -23.10 6.76
CA VAL A 115 -10.73 -23.29 5.53
C VAL A 115 -10.86 -24.77 5.17
N ARG A 116 -9.89 -25.62 5.55
CA ARG A 116 -9.92 -27.06 5.27
C ARG A 116 -11.07 -27.78 6.00
N LYS A 117 -11.45 -27.32 7.20
CA LYS A 117 -12.50 -27.96 8.01
C LYS A 117 -13.92 -27.57 7.61
N SER A 118 -14.15 -26.39 7.03
CA SER A 118 -15.50 -25.96 6.64
C SER A 118 -16.01 -26.70 5.38
N ALA A 119 -15.11 -27.19 4.53
CA ALA A 119 -15.46 -28.01 3.37
C ALA A 119 -15.79 -29.46 3.77
N ALA A 120 -15.07 -30.03 4.74
CA ALA A 120 -15.25 -31.41 5.19
C ALA A 120 -16.43 -31.62 6.17
N ALA A 121 -17.02 -30.55 6.71
CA ALA A 121 -18.12 -30.62 7.68
C ALA A 121 -19.52 -30.51 7.04
N ARG A 122 -19.62 -30.58 5.71
CA ARG A 122 -20.87 -30.48 4.95
C ARG A 122 -21.18 -31.73 4.11
N GLU A 123 -20.49 -32.84 4.36
CA GLU A 123 -20.92 -34.20 3.96
C GLU A 123 -21.68 -34.88 5.08
#